data_AF-A0AAX6RP33-F1
#
_entry.id   AF-A0AAX6RP33-F1
#
_cell.length_a   1.000
_cell.length_b   1.000
_cell.length_c   1.000
_cell.angle_alpha   90.00
_cell.angle_beta   90.00
_cell.angle_gamma   90.00
#
_symmetry.space_group_name_H-M   'P 1'
#
loop_
_entity.id
_entity.type
_entity.pdbx_description
1 polymer ?
#
loop_
_entity_poly.entity_id
_entity_poly.type
_entity_poly.pdbx_seq_one_letter_code
_entity_poly.pdbx_strand_id
1 'polypeptide(L)'
;MSLLNPVLQPPEVKAYLSQGERFIKWDDETAIASPVILRVDPKGYYLYWTYQSKEVEFLDITSIRDTRFGKFAKIPKSQKLREVFNMDFPDNHFLLKALTVVSGPDMVDLTFHNFVSYKENVGKDWVEDVLALAKHPLIANAPRSTFLDKILVKLKRHLNPEGKIPVKNFFQMFPADRKRVEAALTACHLPKGKNDTINPEDLPESVFKSFLMSLCPRPEIDEIFTSYHAKAKPYMTKEHLAKFINQKQRDSRLNSLLFPPARPDQVQGLIDKYEPSVINMQRGQLSPEGMVWFLCGPENSVLAQDKLLLHHDMTQPLNHYFINSSHNTYLTAGQFSGLSSAEMYRQVLLSGCRCVELDCWKGKPPDEEPIITHGFTMTTDILFKEAIEAIAESAFKTSPYPVILSFENHVDSARQQAKMAEYCRVMFGDTLLTEPLERFPVSRLCCAVLGPGSSGHTLQPRGSARQDPHQEQKEPIFWSGSPQQGAWWRS
;
A
#
# COMPACT_ATOMS: atom_id res chain seq x y z
N MET A 1 -12.86 -22.29 10.35
CA MET A 1 -13.07 -20.91 9.86
C MET A 1 -14.56 -20.76 9.56
N SER A 2 -15.20 -19.64 9.90
CA SER A 2 -16.60 -19.42 9.51
C SER A 2 -16.64 -18.58 8.24
N LEU A 3 -17.45 -18.96 7.25
CA LEU A 3 -17.70 -18.14 6.06
C LEU A 3 -18.21 -16.72 6.40
N LEU A 4 -18.80 -16.55 7.58
CA LEU A 4 -19.45 -15.31 8.01
C LEU A 4 -18.59 -14.46 8.95
N ASN A 5 -17.45 -14.97 9.40
CA ASN A 5 -16.56 -14.19 10.27
C ASN A 5 -15.34 -13.73 9.45
N PRO A 6 -15.09 -12.41 9.35
CA PRO A 6 -13.93 -11.92 8.63
C PRO A 6 -12.65 -12.38 9.34
N VAL A 7 -11.69 -12.88 8.55
CA VAL A 7 -10.37 -13.33 9.03
C VAL A 7 -9.48 -12.13 9.33
N LEU A 8 -9.61 -11.08 8.50
CA LEU A 8 -8.92 -9.82 8.67
C LEU A 8 -9.80 -8.83 9.44
N GLN A 9 -9.24 -8.22 10.47
CA GLN A 9 -9.89 -7.12 11.18
C GLN A 9 -9.41 -5.76 10.63
N PRO A 10 -10.22 -4.70 10.70
CA PRO A 10 -9.76 -3.34 10.39
C PRO A 10 -8.55 -2.96 11.25
N PRO A 11 -7.54 -2.29 10.67
CA PRO A 11 -6.40 -1.86 11.45
C PRO A 11 -6.83 -0.76 12.44
N GLU A 12 -6.34 -0.86 13.67
CA GLU A 12 -6.62 0.14 14.70
C GLU A 12 -5.80 1.40 14.46
N VAL A 13 -6.46 2.55 14.40
CA VAL A 13 -5.78 3.85 14.34
C VAL A 13 -5.41 4.27 15.75
N LYS A 14 -4.11 4.35 16.03
CA LYS A 14 -3.61 4.80 17.33
C LYS A 14 -4.12 6.21 17.65
N ALA A 15 -4.53 6.42 18.90
CA ALA A 15 -5.22 7.64 19.33
C ALA A 15 -4.44 8.94 19.00
N TYR A 16 -3.11 8.91 19.09
CA TYR A 16 -2.27 10.08 18.80
C TYR A 16 -2.35 10.52 17.33
N LEU A 17 -2.54 9.58 16.38
CA LEU A 17 -2.72 9.92 14.96
C LEU A 17 -4.05 10.65 14.74
N SER A 18 -5.11 10.26 15.46
CA SER A 18 -6.42 10.92 15.36
C SER A 18 -6.50 12.25 16.10
N GLN A 19 -5.82 12.37 17.25
CA GLN A 19 -5.68 13.66 17.95
C GLN A 19 -4.88 14.66 17.10
N GLY A 20 -3.83 14.18 16.46
CA GLY A 20 -2.99 14.90 15.53
C GLY A 20 -1.77 15.55 16.17
N GLU A 21 -0.81 15.92 15.33
CA GLU A 21 0.42 16.59 15.73
C GLU A 21 0.69 17.79 14.81
N ARG A 22 1.41 18.79 15.32
CA ARG A 22 1.74 20.01 14.59
C ARG A 22 2.95 19.78 13.70
N PHE A 23 2.81 20.18 12.44
CA PHE A 23 3.88 20.15 11.45
C PHE A 23 3.91 21.46 10.66
N ILE A 24 5.00 21.69 9.94
CA ILE A 24 5.12 22.66 8.87
C ILE A 24 5.15 21.88 7.56
N LYS A 25 4.12 22.03 6.72
CA LYS A 25 4.10 21.47 5.37
C LYS A 25 4.90 22.38 4.45
N TRP A 26 5.77 21.82 3.62
CA TRP A 26 6.58 22.60 2.69
C TRP A 26 6.68 21.97 1.30
N ASP A 27 6.98 22.81 0.32
CA ASP A 27 7.11 22.43 -1.08
C ASP A 27 8.26 23.22 -1.73
N ASP A 28 9.21 22.51 -2.32
CA ASP A 28 10.41 23.12 -2.94
C ASP A 28 10.07 23.95 -4.19
N GLU A 29 9.03 23.59 -4.94
CA GLU A 29 8.64 24.29 -6.17
C GLU A 29 8.04 25.65 -5.86
N THR A 30 7.22 25.72 -4.82
CA THR A 30 6.58 26.98 -4.40
C THR A 30 7.41 27.77 -3.38
N ALA A 31 8.39 27.12 -2.72
CA ALA A 31 9.14 27.65 -1.59
C ALA A 31 8.22 28.23 -0.48
N ILE A 32 7.06 27.60 -0.29
CA ILE A 32 6.08 27.91 0.76
C ILE A 32 6.24 26.92 1.90
N ALA A 33 6.20 27.43 3.13
CA ALA A 33 6.16 26.66 4.36
C ALA A 33 4.93 27.08 5.17
N SER A 34 4.01 26.17 5.44
CA SER A 34 2.72 26.45 6.07
C SER A 34 2.51 25.59 7.32
N PRO A 35 2.21 26.18 8.49
CA PRO A 35 1.84 25.43 9.68
C PRO A 35 0.51 24.67 9.48
N VAL A 36 0.52 23.38 9.84
CA VAL A 36 -0.64 22.50 9.74
C VAL A 36 -0.76 21.62 10.99
N ILE A 37 -1.96 21.08 11.21
CA ILE A 37 -2.14 19.94 12.12
C ILE A 37 -2.46 18.71 11.27
N LEU A 38 -1.56 17.73 11.29
CA LEU A 38 -1.68 16.47 10.57
C LEU A 38 -2.45 15.46 11.42
N ARG A 39 -3.36 14.70 10.80
CA ARG A 39 -4.22 13.71 11.46
C ARG A 39 -4.51 12.52 10.55
N VAL A 40 -4.85 11.39 11.16
CA VAL A 40 -5.50 10.25 10.52
C VAL A 40 -6.92 10.12 11.06
N ASP A 41 -7.92 9.94 10.19
CA ASP A 41 -9.28 9.74 10.67
C ASP A 41 -9.41 8.42 11.46
N PRO A 42 -10.34 8.29 12.42
CA PRO A 42 -10.41 7.11 13.28
C PRO A 42 -10.64 5.78 12.56
N LYS A 43 -11.11 5.79 11.30
CA LYS A 43 -11.30 4.58 10.49
C LYS A 43 -10.10 4.28 9.59
N GLY A 44 -9.08 5.14 9.56
CA GLY A 44 -7.84 4.92 8.82
C GLY A 44 -8.00 5.02 7.31
N TYR A 45 -8.92 5.86 6.83
CA TYR A 45 -9.16 6.04 5.40
C TYR A 45 -8.30 7.15 4.78
N TYR A 46 -8.07 8.22 5.55
CA TYR A 46 -7.42 9.44 5.11
C TYR A 46 -6.38 9.92 6.10
N LEU A 47 -5.20 10.25 5.57
CA LEU A 47 -4.30 11.20 6.19
C LEU A 47 -4.74 12.59 5.75
N TYR A 48 -4.95 13.52 6.66
CA TYR A 48 -5.43 14.86 6.33
C TYR A 48 -4.76 15.91 7.19
N TRP A 49 -4.63 17.12 6.65
CA TRP A 49 -4.05 18.24 7.38
C TRP A 49 -4.90 19.49 7.26
N THR A 50 -4.99 20.21 8.37
CA THR A 50 -5.75 21.45 8.47
C THR A 50 -4.78 22.63 8.57
N TYR A 51 -4.91 23.58 7.64
CA TYR A 51 -4.18 24.84 7.66
C TYR A 51 -4.74 25.81 8.70
N GLN A 52 -3.98 26.87 8.99
CA GLN A 52 -4.46 27.96 9.85
C GLN A 52 -5.72 28.65 9.29
N SER A 53 -5.86 28.68 7.96
CA SER A 53 -7.05 29.19 7.24
C SER A 53 -8.30 28.31 7.39
N LYS A 54 -8.22 27.18 8.13
CA LYS A 54 -9.25 26.15 8.25
C LYS A 54 -9.50 25.33 6.98
N GLU A 55 -8.76 25.57 5.92
CA GLU A 55 -8.74 24.68 4.75
C GLU A 55 -8.18 23.31 5.13
N VAL A 56 -8.73 22.26 4.53
CA VAL A 56 -8.35 20.87 4.78
C VAL A 56 -7.98 20.20 3.47
N GLU A 57 -6.79 19.62 3.44
CA GLU A 57 -6.35 18.73 2.35
C GLU A 57 -6.39 17.28 2.83
N PHE A 58 -6.69 16.37 1.91
CA PHE A 58 -6.83 14.95 2.17
C PHE A 58 -5.91 14.15 1.25
N LEU A 59 -5.22 13.18 1.84
CA LEU A 59 -4.50 12.13 1.15
C LEU A 59 -5.17 10.79 1.46
N ASP A 60 -5.52 10.06 0.42
CA ASP A 60 -6.07 8.72 0.56
C ASP A 60 -4.97 7.76 1.06
N ILE A 61 -5.19 7.09 2.19
CA ILE A 61 -4.23 6.11 2.73
C ILE A 61 -3.93 4.99 1.72
N THR A 62 -4.89 4.59 0.88
CA THR A 62 -4.65 3.56 -0.14
C THR A 62 -3.72 4.04 -1.26
N SER A 63 -3.48 5.35 -1.38
CA SER A 63 -2.56 5.93 -2.37
C SER A 63 -1.13 6.09 -1.85
N ILE A 64 -0.91 5.89 -0.54
CA ILE A 64 0.40 6.01 0.08
C ILE A 64 1.26 4.80 -0.33
N ARG A 65 2.43 5.09 -0.89
CA ARG A 65 3.40 4.07 -1.32
C ARG A 65 4.50 3.86 -0.29
N ASP A 66 4.92 4.94 0.37
CA ASP A 66 5.99 4.96 1.36
C ASP A 66 5.85 6.12 2.35
N THR A 67 6.55 6.02 3.47
CA THR A 67 6.75 7.11 4.43
C THR A 67 8.18 7.07 4.96
N ARG A 68 8.79 8.25 5.11
CA ARG A 68 10.23 8.39 5.39
C ARG A 68 10.46 9.42 6.48
N PHE A 69 11.41 9.13 7.35
CA PHE A 69 11.78 9.99 8.46
C PHE A 69 13.29 10.27 8.45
N GLY A 70 13.66 11.44 8.95
CA GLY A 70 15.04 11.88 9.12
C GLY A 70 15.84 11.84 7.83
N LYS A 71 16.98 11.14 7.81
CA LYS A 71 17.90 11.14 6.66
C LYS A 71 17.28 10.63 5.35
N PHE A 72 16.16 9.89 5.43
CA PHE A 72 15.44 9.39 4.26
C PHE A 72 14.30 10.30 3.81
N ALA A 73 13.88 11.26 4.65
CA ALA A 73 12.93 12.29 4.25
C ALA A 73 13.54 13.22 3.20
N LYS A 74 12.69 13.90 2.41
CA LYS A 74 13.15 14.91 1.46
C LYS A 74 13.80 16.07 2.22
N ILE A 75 14.87 16.59 1.63
CA ILE A 75 15.65 17.71 2.17
C ILE A 75 15.34 18.94 1.29
N PRO A 76 14.92 20.07 1.89
CA PRO A 76 14.69 21.32 1.15
C PRO A 76 15.93 21.76 0.39
N LYS A 77 15.73 22.07 -0.90
CA LYS A 77 16.80 22.57 -1.78
C LYS A 77 16.81 24.08 -1.87
N SER A 78 15.65 24.73 -1.83
CA SER A 78 15.57 26.19 -1.94
C SER A 78 16.16 26.89 -0.70
N GLN A 79 16.99 27.91 -0.93
CA GLN A 79 17.67 28.64 0.15
C GLN A 79 16.67 29.24 1.16
N LYS A 80 15.53 29.75 0.68
CA LYS A 80 14.45 30.27 1.53
C LYS A 80 13.93 29.24 2.52
N LEU A 81 13.70 27.99 2.10
CA LEU A 81 13.24 26.94 3.01
C LEU A 81 14.35 26.50 3.97
N ARG A 82 15.60 26.42 3.49
CA ARG A 82 16.75 26.10 4.34
C ARG A 82 16.94 27.10 5.47
N GLU A 83 16.73 28.38 5.19
CA GLU A 83 16.71 29.46 6.19
C GLU A 83 15.53 29.29 7.17
N VAL A 84 14.32 29.04 6.67
CA VAL A 84 13.14 28.80 7.53
C VAL A 84 13.37 27.66 8.53
N PHE A 85 14.09 26.62 8.11
CA PHE A 85 14.36 25.45 8.94
C PHE A 85 15.74 25.48 9.63
N ASN A 86 16.47 26.58 9.54
CA ASN A 86 17.80 26.76 10.14
C ASN A 86 18.79 25.63 9.78
N MET A 87 18.74 25.14 8.53
CA MET A 87 19.51 23.96 8.11
C MET A 87 21.02 24.22 7.95
N ASP A 88 21.41 25.48 7.79
CA ASP A 88 22.81 25.88 7.59
C ASP A 88 23.54 26.14 8.93
N PHE A 89 22.86 25.93 10.07
CA PHE A 89 23.47 26.05 11.39
C PHE A 89 24.09 24.72 11.86
N PRO A 90 25.23 24.74 12.56
CA PRO A 90 25.95 23.52 12.99
C PRO A 90 25.12 22.58 13.87
N ASP A 91 24.33 23.13 14.79
CA ASP A 91 23.52 22.37 15.75
C ASP A 91 22.06 22.21 15.29
N ASN A 92 21.83 22.08 13.98
CA ASN A 92 20.46 21.94 13.49
C ASN A 92 19.90 20.53 13.77
N HIS A 93 18.65 20.49 14.23
CA HIS A 93 17.96 19.24 14.55
C HIS A 93 16.94 18.86 13.46
N PHE A 94 17.17 19.28 12.20
CA PHE A 94 16.22 19.09 11.11
C PHE A 94 15.90 17.61 10.87
N LEU A 95 16.91 16.75 10.86
CA LEU A 95 16.75 15.31 10.62
C LEU A 95 15.99 14.60 11.76
N LEU A 96 15.87 15.20 12.94
CA LEU A 96 15.03 14.67 14.02
C LEU A 96 13.55 15.05 13.85
N LYS A 97 13.22 15.81 12.81
CA LYS A 97 11.88 16.42 12.60
C LYS A 97 11.31 16.20 11.20
N ALA A 98 12.15 15.85 10.22
CA ALA A 98 11.77 15.71 8.83
C ALA A 98 10.96 14.42 8.58
N LEU A 99 9.80 14.58 7.94
CA LEU A 99 8.90 13.51 7.53
C LEU A 99 8.46 13.71 6.07
N THR A 100 8.49 12.66 5.27
CA THR A 100 7.96 12.67 3.90
C THR A 100 6.98 11.52 3.74
N VAL A 101 5.80 11.81 3.17
CA VAL A 101 4.84 10.81 2.71
C VAL A 101 4.90 10.77 1.19
N VAL A 102 5.10 9.58 0.62
CA VAL A 102 5.13 9.36 -0.83
C VAL A 102 3.82 8.71 -1.25
N SER A 103 3.14 9.29 -2.23
CA SER A 103 1.88 8.77 -2.77
C SER A 103 1.90 8.76 -4.29
N GLY A 104 1.11 7.90 -4.92
CA GLY A 104 1.01 7.90 -6.37
C GLY A 104 0.19 6.73 -6.92
N PRO A 105 -0.42 6.87 -8.10
CA PRO A 105 -1.16 5.79 -8.75
C PRO A 105 -0.27 4.59 -9.10
N ASP A 106 0.99 4.84 -9.47
CA ASP A 106 1.96 3.81 -9.85
C ASP A 106 3.35 4.08 -9.26
N MET A 107 4.37 3.36 -9.74
CA MET A 107 5.75 3.45 -9.23
C MET A 107 6.52 4.66 -9.78
N VAL A 108 6.01 5.34 -10.80
CA VAL A 108 6.71 6.39 -11.55
C VAL A 108 6.07 7.76 -11.29
N ASP A 109 4.75 7.84 -11.35
CA ASP A 109 3.99 9.06 -11.06
C ASP A 109 3.83 9.22 -9.54
N LEU A 110 4.81 9.87 -8.91
CA LEU A 110 4.91 10.03 -7.46
C LEU A 110 4.76 11.49 -7.04
N THR A 111 3.99 11.70 -5.97
CA THR A 111 3.88 12.96 -5.24
C THR A 111 4.53 12.81 -3.87
N PHE A 112 5.33 13.82 -3.48
CA PHE A 112 6.03 13.86 -2.19
C PHE A 112 5.41 14.94 -1.30
N HIS A 113 4.76 14.53 -0.20
CA HIS A 113 4.20 15.43 0.80
C HIS A 113 5.21 15.59 1.94
N ASN A 114 5.78 16.78 2.08
CA ASN A 114 6.89 17.00 3.00
C ASN A 114 6.45 17.82 4.22
N PHE A 115 6.87 17.35 5.39
CA PHE A 115 6.50 17.89 6.69
C PHE A 115 7.72 18.00 7.60
N VAL A 116 7.76 19.02 8.44
CA VAL A 116 8.74 19.17 9.52
C VAL A 116 7.97 19.32 10.83
N SER A 117 8.15 18.41 11.77
CA SER A 117 7.49 18.49 13.08
C SER A 117 8.07 19.61 13.93
N TYR A 118 7.24 20.17 14.82
CA TYR A 118 7.76 21.11 15.83
C TYR A 118 8.58 20.37 16.91
N LYS A 119 8.09 19.20 17.33
CA LYS A 119 8.74 18.32 18.31
C LYS A 119 9.73 17.38 17.61
N GLU A 120 10.78 17.02 18.31
CA GLU A 120 11.75 16.02 17.82
C GLU A 120 11.18 14.61 17.95
N ASN A 121 11.60 13.73 17.05
CA ASN A 121 11.36 12.29 17.02
C ASN A 121 9.90 11.84 16.85
N VAL A 122 8.91 12.74 16.93
CA VAL A 122 7.50 12.38 16.67
C VAL A 122 7.31 11.80 15.27
N GLY A 123 8.08 12.26 14.28
CA GLY A 123 7.98 11.75 12.91
C GLY A 123 8.31 10.26 12.79
N LYS A 124 9.08 9.67 13.72
CA LYS A 124 9.46 8.26 13.68
C LYS A 124 8.24 7.34 13.82
N ASP A 125 7.44 7.55 14.87
CA ASP A 125 6.24 6.74 15.11
C ASP A 125 5.19 7.00 14.01
N TRP A 126 5.09 8.24 13.53
CA TRP A 126 4.17 8.60 12.44
C TRP A 126 4.46 7.85 11.15
N VAL A 127 5.72 7.72 10.73
CA VAL A 127 6.02 7.01 9.48
C VAL A 127 5.78 5.51 9.61
N GLU A 128 6.12 4.90 10.75
CA GLU A 128 5.89 3.47 10.95
C GLU A 128 4.39 3.14 10.95
N ASP A 129 3.60 3.89 11.70
CA ASP A 129 2.17 3.59 11.86
C ASP A 129 1.33 3.99 10.64
N VAL A 130 1.65 5.08 9.95
CA VAL A 130 0.96 5.43 8.69
C VAL A 130 1.29 4.42 7.60
N LEU A 131 2.53 3.93 7.50
CA LEU A 131 2.89 2.88 6.54
C LEU A 131 2.19 1.56 6.87
N ALA A 132 2.12 1.19 8.15
CA ALA A 132 1.41 0.00 8.60
C ALA A 132 -0.08 0.04 8.19
N LEU A 133 -0.73 1.20 8.33
CA LEU A 133 -2.09 1.41 7.82
C LEU A 133 -2.14 1.25 6.30
N ALA A 134 -1.28 1.95 5.55
CA ALA A 134 -1.28 1.92 4.09
C ALA A 134 -1.02 0.52 3.49
N LYS A 135 -0.21 -0.30 4.18
CA LYS A 135 0.17 -1.66 3.74
C LYS A 135 -0.71 -2.76 4.33
N HIS A 136 -1.68 -2.43 5.19
CA HIS A 136 -2.55 -3.43 5.78
C HIS A 136 -3.41 -4.12 4.68
N PRO A 137 -3.42 -5.46 4.56
CA PRO A 137 -4.08 -6.16 3.46
C PRO A 137 -5.57 -5.84 3.31
N LEU A 138 -6.27 -5.57 4.43
CA LEU A 138 -7.70 -5.23 4.40
C LEU A 138 -7.97 -3.85 3.79
N ILE A 139 -7.02 -2.91 3.81
CA ILE A 139 -7.27 -1.54 3.34
C ILE A 139 -7.52 -1.51 1.83
N ALA A 140 -6.78 -2.33 1.06
CA ALA A 140 -7.01 -2.49 -0.38
C ALA A 140 -8.13 -3.50 -0.71
N ASN A 141 -8.43 -4.43 0.20
CA ASN A 141 -9.39 -5.52 0.01
C ASN A 141 -10.67 -5.36 0.86
N ALA A 142 -10.98 -4.13 1.25
CA ALA A 142 -12.14 -3.85 2.08
C ALA A 142 -13.45 -4.17 1.34
N PRO A 143 -14.54 -4.49 2.06
CA PRO A 143 -15.82 -4.70 1.39
C PRO A 143 -16.36 -3.40 0.78
N ARG A 144 -17.31 -3.54 -0.16
CA ARG A 144 -17.91 -2.39 -0.85
C ARG A 144 -18.50 -1.36 0.13
N SER A 145 -19.11 -1.82 1.21
CA SER A 145 -19.65 -0.98 2.29
C SER A 145 -18.60 -0.04 2.90
N THR A 146 -17.39 -0.52 3.16
CA THR A 146 -16.28 0.30 3.68
C THR A 146 -15.87 1.40 2.68
N PHE A 147 -15.82 1.09 1.39
CA PHE A 147 -15.53 2.11 0.37
C PHE A 147 -16.65 3.16 0.24
N LEU A 148 -17.92 2.79 0.47
CA LEU A 148 -19.03 3.74 0.52
C LEU A 148 -18.97 4.61 1.79
N ASP A 149 -18.69 4.00 2.94
CA ASP A 149 -18.50 4.72 4.21
C ASP A 149 -17.30 5.68 4.14
N LYS A 150 -16.23 5.33 3.43
CA LYS A 150 -15.10 6.22 3.14
C LYS A 150 -15.54 7.50 2.42
N ILE A 151 -16.51 7.43 1.50
CA ILE A 151 -17.10 8.61 0.85
C ILE A 151 -17.82 9.49 1.88
N LEU A 152 -18.64 8.89 2.76
CA LEU A 152 -19.34 9.60 3.83
C LEU A 152 -18.36 10.32 4.75
N VAL A 153 -17.30 9.64 5.20
CA VAL A 153 -16.26 10.23 6.05
C VAL A 153 -15.63 11.45 5.37
N LYS A 154 -15.28 11.35 4.08
CA LYS A 154 -14.72 12.49 3.34
C LYS A 154 -15.69 13.66 3.27
N LEU A 155 -16.96 13.42 2.96
CA LEU A 155 -18.00 14.47 2.93
C LEU A 155 -18.15 15.15 4.30
N LYS A 156 -18.18 14.39 5.41
CA LYS A 156 -18.32 14.93 6.77
C LYS A 156 -17.08 15.64 7.30
N ARG A 157 -15.91 15.42 6.68
CA ARG A 157 -14.65 16.09 7.07
C ARG A 157 -14.34 17.31 6.21
N HIS A 158 -14.82 17.36 4.98
CA HIS A 158 -14.63 18.49 4.08
C HIS A 158 -15.69 19.58 4.33
N LEU A 159 -15.52 20.29 5.44
CA LEU A 159 -16.43 21.33 5.92
C LEU A 159 -15.98 22.72 5.44
N ASN A 160 -16.94 23.65 5.35
CA ASN A 160 -16.64 25.07 5.19
C ASN A 160 -16.22 25.71 6.54
N PRO A 161 -15.82 27.00 6.56
CA PRO A 161 -15.46 27.70 7.81
C PRO A 161 -16.56 27.70 8.87
N GLU A 162 -17.83 27.60 8.47
CA GLU A 162 -18.99 27.50 9.37
C GLU A 162 -19.23 26.08 9.92
N GLY A 163 -18.38 25.10 9.58
CA GLY A 163 -18.48 23.72 10.06
C GLY A 163 -19.58 22.89 9.38
N LYS A 164 -20.07 23.30 8.21
CA LYS A 164 -21.12 22.62 7.44
C LYS A 164 -20.58 21.96 6.18
N ILE A 165 -21.27 20.94 5.69
CA ILE A 165 -20.92 20.22 4.46
C ILE A 165 -21.47 21.01 3.26
N PRO A 166 -20.61 21.53 2.36
CA PRO A 166 -21.08 22.20 1.15
C PRO A 166 -21.75 21.23 0.18
N VAL A 167 -22.93 21.56 -0.35
CA VAL A 167 -23.61 20.71 -1.35
C VAL A 167 -22.78 20.55 -2.63
N LYS A 168 -21.98 21.56 -3.01
CA LYS A 168 -21.02 21.44 -4.10
C LYS A 168 -20.08 20.22 -3.98
N ASN A 169 -19.77 19.77 -2.76
CA ASN A 169 -18.89 18.62 -2.52
C ASN A 169 -19.57 17.31 -2.93
N PHE A 170 -20.91 17.20 -2.86
CA PHE A 170 -21.66 16.07 -3.40
C PHE A 170 -21.56 16.02 -4.93
N PHE A 171 -21.64 17.16 -5.61
CA PHE A 171 -21.49 17.21 -7.07
C PHE A 171 -20.07 16.87 -7.53
N GLN A 172 -19.06 17.24 -6.75
CA GLN A 172 -17.68 16.84 -7.02
C GLN A 172 -17.46 15.33 -6.78
N MET A 173 -18.11 14.77 -5.76
CA MET A 173 -18.01 13.35 -5.42
C MET A 173 -18.77 12.45 -6.41
N PHE A 174 -19.91 12.92 -6.91
CA PHE A 174 -20.78 12.20 -7.85
C PHE A 174 -20.98 13.05 -9.12
N PRO A 175 -19.93 13.25 -9.94
CA PRO A 175 -19.95 14.20 -11.06
C PRO A 175 -20.73 13.71 -12.28
N ALA A 176 -21.08 12.42 -12.33
CA ALA A 176 -21.66 11.78 -13.50
C ALA A 176 -23.04 12.36 -13.91
N ASP A 177 -23.91 12.61 -12.94
CA ASP A 177 -25.24 13.18 -13.19
C ASP A 177 -25.70 14.06 -12.03
N ARG A 178 -25.53 15.37 -12.22
CA ARG A 178 -25.89 16.37 -11.20
C ARG A 178 -27.39 16.40 -10.89
N LYS A 179 -28.27 16.22 -11.88
CA LYS A 179 -29.73 16.28 -11.65
C LYS A 179 -30.18 15.11 -10.78
N ARG A 180 -29.60 13.93 -10.99
CA ARG A 180 -29.85 12.77 -10.12
C ARG A 180 -29.36 12.99 -8.69
N VAL A 181 -28.21 13.64 -8.50
CA VAL A 181 -27.72 14.02 -7.15
C VAL A 181 -28.70 14.98 -6.47
N GLU A 182 -29.17 16.00 -7.18
CA GLU A 182 -30.16 16.96 -6.65
C GLU A 182 -31.49 16.28 -6.26
N ALA A 183 -31.96 15.32 -7.08
CA ALA A 183 -33.15 14.52 -6.79
C ALA A 183 -32.95 13.63 -5.56
N ALA A 184 -31.79 12.97 -5.43
CA ALA A 184 -31.48 12.09 -4.30
C ALA A 184 -31.34 12.87 -2.98
N LEU A 185 -30.73 14.07 -3.01
CA LEU A 185 -30.70 14.97 -1.85
C LEU A 185 -32.13 15.38 -1.44
N THR A 186 -32.96 15.75 -2.42
CA THR A 186 -34.37 16.12 -2.16
C THR A 186 -35.15 14.95 -1.54
N ALA A 187 -34.95 13.73 -2.03
CA ALA A 187 -35.61 12.53 -1.50
C ALA A 187 -35.24 12.23 -0.04
N CYS A 188 -34.09 12.71 0.42
CA CYS A 188 -33.63 12.60 1.81
C CYS A 188 -33.95 13.83 2.66
N HIS A 189 -34.75 14.76 2.14
CA HIS A 189 -35.05 16.06 2.78
C HIS A 189 -33.79 16.91 3.04
N LEU A 190 -32.76 16.74 2.22
CA LEU A 190 -31.53 17.52 2.29
C LEU A 190 -31.54 18.70 1.30
N PRO A 191 -30.88 19.82 1.63
CA PRO A 191 -30.64 20.91 0.68
C PRO A 191 -29.94 20.44 -0.61
N LYS A 192 -30.32 21.03 -1.75
CA LYS A 192 -29.81 20.64 -3.08
C LYS A 192 -29.18 21.78 -3.89
N GLY A 193 -29.34 23.03 -3.44
CA GLY A 193 -28.77 24.19 -4.12
C GLY A 193 -27.25 24.13 -4.10
N LYS A 194 -26.61 24.60 -5.18
CA LYS A 194 -25.14 24.56 -5.31
C LYS A 194 -24.38 25.22 -4.17
N ASN A 195 -24.95 26.29 -3.64
CA ASN A 195 -24.37 27.09 -2.56
C ASN A 195 -24.98 26.76 -1.19
N ASP A 196 -25.87 25.76 -1.14
CA ASP A 196 -26.45 25.31 0.13
C ASP A 196 -25.42 24.50 0.92
N THR A 197 -25.71 24.34 2.21
CA THR A 197 -24.87 23.60 3.15
C THR A 197 -25.73 22.68 4.00
N ILE A 198 -25.15 21.57 4.47
CA ILE A 198 -25.81 20.54 5.27
C ILE A 198 -25.09 20.45 6.62
N ASN A 199 -25.83 20.38 7.73
CA ASN A 199 -25.18 20.14 9.03
C ASN A 199 -24.68 18.68 9.09
N PRO A 200 -23.47 18.40 9.59
CA PRO A 200 -22.95 17.03 9.66
C PRO A 200 -23.82 16.04 10.44
N GLU A 201 -24.62 16.54 11.38
CA GLU A 201 -25.58 15.78 12.19
C GLU A 201 -26.79 15.30 11.37
N ASP A 202 -27.18 16.07 10.35
CA ASP A 202 -28.29 15.76 9.44
C ASP A 202 -27.90 14.69 8.38
N LEU A 203 -26.62 14.32 8.32
CA LEU A 203 -26.08 13.27 7.46
C LEU A 203 -25.46 12.10 8.27
N PRO A 204 -26.27 11.35 9.04
CA PRO A 204 -25.84 10.07 9.61
C PRO A 204 -25.73 9.00 8.51
N GLU A 205 -25.18 7.83 8.88
CA GLU A 205 -25.01 6.71 7.96
C GLU A 205 -26.33 6.25 7.32
N SER A 206 -27.41 6.21 8.10
CA SER A 206 -28.75 5.82 7.61
C SER A 206 -29.26 6.74 6.50
N VAL A 207 -29.15 8.06 6.67
CA VAL A 207 -29.55 9.04 5.65
C VAL A 207 -28.65 8.94 4.42
N PHE A 208 -27.35 8.73 4.61
CA PHE A 208 -26.44 8.52 3.49
C PHE A 208 -26.75 7.24 2.70
N LYS A 209 -27.14 6.15 3.38
CA LYS A 209 -27.63 4.93 2.74
C LYS A 209 -28.89 5.19 1.92
N SER A 210 -29.87 5.91 2.47
CA SER A 210 -31.07 6.32 1.72
C SER A 210 -30.74 7.21 0.52
N PHE A 211 -29.79 8.13 0.67
CA PHE A 211 -29.28 8.95 -0.43
C PHE A 211 -28.70 8.08 -1.55
N LEU A 212 -27.87 7.08 -1.22
CA LEU A 212 -27.31 6.16 -2.21
C LEU A 212 -28.38 5.31 -2.89
N MET A 213 -29.38 4.81 -2.15
CA MET A 213 -30.49 4.05 -2.71
C MET A 213 -31.36 4.89 -3.65
N SER A 214 -31.53 6.19 -3.36
CA SER A 214 -32.22 7.12 -4.26
C SER A 214 -31.37 7.50 -5.48
N LEU A 215 -30.06 7.73 -5.28
CA LEU A 215 -29.14 8.11 -6.34
C LEU A 215 -28.92 6.96 -7.32
N CYS A 216 -28.78 5.73 -6.84
CA CYS A 216 -28.44 4.54 -7.60
C CYS A 216 -29.35 3.35 -7.22
N PRO A 217 -30.61 3.34 -7.69
CA PRO A 217 -31.50 2.19 -7.52
C PRO A 217 -30.93 0.91 -8.14
N ARG A 218 -31.22 -0.25 -7.55
CA ARG A 218 -30.62 -1.55 -7.90
C ARG A 218 -31.70 -2.60 -8.26
N PRO A 219 -32.43 -2.43 -9.37
CA PRO A 219 -33.52 -3.34 -9.75
C PRO A 219 -33.07 -4.79 -9.96
N GLU A 220 -31.81 -5.02 -10.32
CA GLU A 220 -31.24 -6.36 -10.46
C GLU A 220 -31.16 -7.13 -9.13
N ILE A 221 -31.18 -6.43 -7.98
CA ILE A 221 -31.25 -7.08 -6.67
C ILE A 221 -32.67 -7.56 -6.39
N ASP A 222 -33.69 -6.86 -6.89
CA ASP A 222 -35.09 -7.28 -6.76
C ASP A 222 -35.33 -8.61 -7.50
N GLU A 223 -34.63 -8.85 -8.62
CA GLU A 223 -34.68 -10.11 -9.37
C GLU A 223 -34.14 -11.30 -8.57
N ILE A 224 -33.22 -11.09 -7.62
CA ILE A 224 -32.73 -12.16 -6.73
C ILE A 224 -33.90 -12.70 -5.90
N PHE A 225 -34.81 -11.84 -5.43
CA PHE A 225 -35.94 -12.22 -4.58
C PHE A 225 -36.98 -13.05 -5.34
N THR A 226 -37.21 -12.77 -6.62
CA THR A 226 -38.18 -13.52 -7.42
C THR A 226 -37.72 -14.95 -7.72
N SER A 227 -36.41 -15.20 -7.76
CA SER A 227 -35.86 -16.55 -7.99
C SER A 227 -36.08 -17.56 -6.86
N TYR A 228 -36.36 -17.11 -5.63
CA TYR A 228 -36.58 -17.95 -4.45
C TYR A 228 -38.05 -18.12 -4.07
N HIS A 229 -38.95 -17.40 -4.74
CA HIS A 229 -40.35 -17.34 -4.39
C HIS A 229 -41.24 -17.74 -5.56
N ALA A 230 -42.08 -18.76 -5.38
CA ALA A 230 -43.13 -19.09 -6.35
C ALA A 230 -44.22 -17.99 -6.49
N LYS A 231 -44.29 -17.06 -5.53
CA LYS A 231 -45.14 -15.86 -5.53
C LYS A 231 -44.32 -14.68 -5.04
N ALA A 232 -44.18 -13.62 -5.83
CA ALA A 232 -43.36 -12.45 -5.50
C ALA A 232 -43.73 -11.90 -4.11
N LYS A 233 -42.79 -12.01 -3.16
CA LYS A 233 -42.90 -11.42 -1.82
C LYS A 233 -41.82 -10.33 -1.70
N PRO A 234 -42.12 -9.19 -1.07
CA PRO A 234 -41.17 -8.08 -0.94
C PRO A 234 -40.11 -8.32 0.15
N TYR A 235 -39.83 -9.58 0.51
CA TYR A 235 -38.88 -9.95 1.56
C TYR A 235 -38.37 -11.38 1.38
N MET A 236 -37.17 -11.67 1.90
CA MET A 236 -36.65 -13.02 2.13
C MET A 236 -36.84 -13.42 3.59
N THR A 237 -37.24 -14.67 3.83
CA THR A 237 -37.24 -15.23 5.19
C THR A 237 -35.82 -15.68 5.57
N LYS A 238 -35.61 -15.88 6.86
CA LYS A 238 -34.41 -16.53 7.41
C LYS A 238 -33.99 -17.81 6.66
N GLU A 239 -34.94 -18.68 6.32
CA GLU A 239 -34.67 -19.92 5.59
C GLU A 239 -34.22 -19.65 4.15
N HIS A 240 -34.86 -18.72 3.46
CA HIS A 240 -34.47 -18.33 2.10
C HIS A 240 -33.07 -17.71 2.06
N LEU A 241 -32.75 -16.83 3.02
CA LEU A 241 -31.42 -16.25 3.13
C LEU A 241 -30.36 -17.32 3.44
N ALA A 242 -30.66 -18.26 4.36
CA ALA A 242 -29.77 -19.38 4.66
C ALA A 242 -29.50 -20.24 3.42
N LYS A 243 -30.54 -20.51 2.61
CA LYS A 243 -30.42 -21.24 1.35
C LYS A 243 -29.56 -20.49 0.35
N PHE A 244 -29.79 -19.18 0.19
CA PHE A 244 -28.99 -18.32 -0.69
C PHE A 244 -27.50 -18.36 -0.32
N ILE A 245 -27.18 -18.15 0.96
CA ILE A 245 -25.80 -18.17 1.47
C ILE A 245 -25.15 -19.54 1.23
N ASN A 246 -25.83 -20.62 1.61
CA ASN A 246 -25.21 -21.96 1.60
C ASN A 246 -25.17 -22.61 0.21
N GLN A 247 -25.99 -22.15 -0.75
CA GLN A 247 -26.10 -22.78 -2.07
C GLN A 247 -25.62 -21.89 -3.23
N LYS A 248 -25.78 -20.56 -3.16
CA LYS A 248 -25.33 -19.65 -4.23
C LYS A 248 -24.02 -18.95 -3.91
N GLN A 249 -23.86 -18.49 -2.68
CA GLN A 249 -22.66 -17.75 -2.29
C GLN A 249 -21.48 -18.66 -1.93
N ARG A 250 -21.73 -19.95 -1.69
CA ARG A 250 -20.72 -20.91 -1.25
C ARG A 250 -19.98 -21.55 -2.43
N ASP A 251 -18.66 -21.54 -2.38
CA ASP A 251 -17.82 -22.36 -3.26
C ASP A 251 -18.04 -23.85 -2.95
N SER A 252 -18.51 -24.60 -3.96
CA SER A 252 -18.87 -26.01 -3.84
C SER A 252 -17.68 -26.93 -3.57
N ARG A 253 -16.45 -26.46 -3.77
CA ARG A 253 -15.21 -27.21 -3.50
C ARG A 253 -14.80 -27.16 -2.02
N LEU A 254 -15.39 -26.26 -1.23
CA LEU A 254 -15.01 -26.07 0.18
C LEU A 254 -15.48 -27.24 1.05
N ASN A 255 -14.53 -27.81 1.79
CA ASN A 255 -14.81 -28.87 2.75
C ASN A 255 -15.78 -28.40 3.85
N SER A 256 -16.91 -29.11 3.99
CA SER A 256 -17.99 -28.73 4.92
C SER A 256 -17.64 -28.87 6.40
N LEU A 257 -16.60 -29.61 6.76
CA LEU A 257 -16.11 -29.71 8.14
C LEU A 257 -15.25 -28.48 8.50
N LEU A 258 -14.34 -28.09 7.60
CA LEU A 258 -13.45 -26.94 7.81
C LEU A 258 -14.19 -25.60 7.69
N PHE A 259 -15.17 -25.56 6.79
CA PHE A 259 -16.03 -24.42 6.48
C PHE A 259 -17.50 -24.83 6.64
N PRO A 260 -18.04 -24.90 7.87
CA PRO A 260 -19.43 -25.30 8.08
C PRO A 260 -20.41 -24.33 7.39
N PRO A 261 -21.59 -24.82 6.96
CA PRO A 261 -22.64 -23.95 6.45
C PRO A 261 -23.13 -22.96 7.50
N ALA A 262 -23.67 -21.84 7.05
CA ALA A 262 -24.28 -20.83 7.91
C ALA A 262 -25.45 -21.42 8.69
N ARG A 263 -25.39 -21.29 10.02
CA ARG A 263 -26.43 -21.78 10.92
C ARG A 263 -27.58 -20.77 11.04
N PRO A 264 -28.79 -21.21 11.43
CA PRO A 264 -29.93 -20.31 11.60
C PRO A 264 -29.64 -19.12 12.54
N ASP A 265 -29.03 -19.32 13.70
CA ASP A 265 -28.64 -18.24 14.62
C ASP A 265 -27.80 -17.15 13.94
N GLN A 266 -26.83 -17.56 13.12
CA GLN A 266 -25.95 -16.65 12.40
C GLN A 266 -26.69 -15.88 11.31
N VAL A 267 -27.61 -16.54 10.60
CA VAL A 267 -28.44 -15.89 9.57
C VAL A 267 -29.37 -14.85 10.19
N GLN A 268 -29.89 -15.08 11.39
CA GLN A 268 -30.66 -14.06 12.12
C GLN A 268 -29.79 -12.85 12.44
N GLY A 269 -28.57 -13.05 12.94
CA GLY A 269 -27.65 -11.95 13.22
C GLY A 269 -27.31 -11.11 11.99
N LEU A 270 -27.27 -11.71 10.79
CA LEU A 270 -27.12 -10.97 9.54
C LEU A 270 -28.36 -10.12 9.21
N ILE A 271 -29.57 -10.66 9.43
CA ILE A 271 -30.81 -9.89 9.26
C ILE A 271 -30.83 -8.71 10.22
N ASP A 272 -30.52 -8.95 11.50
CA ASP A 272 -30.49 -7.90 12.54
C ASP A 272 -29.46 -6.80 12.22
N LYS A 273 -28.35 -7.16 11.57
CA LYS A 273 -27.30 -6.22 11.18
C LYS A 273 -27.65 -5.37 9.97
N TYR A 274 -28.34 -5.94 8.97
CA TYR A 274 -28.49 -5.30 7.66
C TYR A 274 -29.90 -4.79 7.37
N GLU A 275 -30.93 -5.29 8.03
CA GLU A 275 -32.31 -4.89 7.78
C GLU A 275 -32.61 -3.50 8.39
N PRO A 276 -33.00 -2.51 7.57
CA PRO A 276 -33.32 -1.18 8.09
C PRO A 276 -34.65 -1.14 8.88
N SER A 277 -35.64 -1.95 8.48
CA SER A 277 -36.96 -1.95 9.11
C SER A 277 -37.01 -2.83 10.35
N VAL A 278 -37.23 -2.22 11.52
CA VAL A 278 -37.37 -2.92 12.81
C VAL A 278 -38.47 -3.99 12.77
N ILE A 279 -39.56 -3.74 12.05
CA ILE A 279 -40.68 -4.69 11.93
C ILE A 279 -40.25 -5.94 11.16
N ASN A 280 -39.50 -5.78 10.08
CA ASN A 280 -39.00 -6.91 9.28
C ASN A 280 -37.94 -7.69 10.07
N MET A 281 -37.03 -6.98 10.74
CA MET A 281 -36.01 -7.57 11.62
C MET A 281 -36.63 -8.49 12.68
N GLN A 282 -37.64 -8.00 13.43
CA GLN A 282 -38.36 -8.79 14.43
C GLN A 282 -39.08 -10.02 13.85
N ARG A 283 -39.46 -9.97 12.57
CA ARG A 283 -40.09 -11.08 11.85
C ARG A 283 -39.08 -12.03 11.19
N GLY A 284 -37.77 -11.79 11.32
CA GLY A 284 -36.74 -12.56 10.64
C GLY A 284 -36.82 -12.44 9.12
N GLN A 285 -37.14 -11.24 8.64
CA GLN A 285 -37.33 -10.90 7.23
C GLN A 285 -36.28 -9.88 6.78
N LEU A 286 -35.71 -10.12 5.60
CA LEU A 286 -34.77 -9.20 4.94
C LEU A 286 -35.45 -8.57 3.72
N SER A 287 -35.41 -7.24 3.62
CA SER A 287 -35.89 -6.46 2.48
C SER A 287 -34.87 -6.41 1.33
N PRO A 288 -35.26 -5.96 0.12
CA PRO A 288 -34.30 -5.71 -0.96
C PRO A 288 -33.20 -4.71 -0.58
N GLU A 289 -33.54 -3.67 0.19
CA GLU A 289 -32.55 -2.73 0.72
C GLU A 289 -31.57 -3.44 1.70
N GLY A 290 -32.09 -4.25 2.62
CA GLY A 290 -31.26 -5.06 3.50
C GLY A 290 -30.34 -6.01 2.73
N MET A 291 -30.80 -6.58 1.61
CA MET A 291 -29.98 -7.39 0.72
C MET A 291 -28.86 -6.59 0.05
N VAL A 292 -29.12 -5.35 -0.40
CA VAL A 292 -28.07 -4.46 -0.94
C VAL A 292 -26.95 -4.29 0.06
N TRP A 293 -27.28 -3.99 1.32
CA TRP A 293 -26.29 -3.76 2.36
C TRP A 293 -25.58 -5.04 2.80
N PHE A 294 -26.28 -6.17 2.85
CA PHE A 294 -25.68 -7.48 3.07
C PHE A 294 -24.65 -7.80 1.99
N LEU A 295 -25.01 -7.70 0.70
CA LEU A 295 -24.10 -7.99 -0.42
C LEU A 295 -22.91 -7.03 -0.47
N CYS A 296 -23.05 -5.80 0.03
CA CYS A 296 -21.94 -4.87 0.18
C CYS A 296 -21.08 -5.12 1.44
N GLY A 297 -21.53 -5.98 2.34
CA GLY A 297 -20.91 -6.24 3.65
C GLY A 297 -19.64 -7.10 3.61
N PRO A 298 -18.85 -7.12 4.69
CA PRO A 298 -17.63 -7.94 4.82
C PRO A 298 -17.86 -9.45 4.69
N GLU A 299 -19.07 -9.95 4.97
CA GLU A 299 -19.40 -11.37 4.87
C GLU A 299 -19.50 -11.86 3.42
N ASN A 300 -19.57 -10.95 2.45
CA ASN A 300 -19.64 -11.24 1.02
C ASN A 300 -18.36 -10.81 0.28
N SER A 301 -17.21 -11.19 0.82
CA SER A 301 -15.91 -10.97 0.15
C SER A 301 -15.77 -11.84 -1.10
N VAL A 302 -15.37 -11.22 -2.22
CA VAL A 302 -15.04 -11.95 -3.45
C VAL A 302 -13.79 -12.82 -3.32
N LEU A 303 -12.90 -12.47 -2.39
CA LEU A 303 -11.66 -13.20 -2.09
C LEU A 303 -11.78 -13.97 -0.77
N ALA A 304 -11.11 -15.12 -0.71
CA ALA A 304 -10.83 -15.81 0.54
C ALA A 304 -9.76 -15.02 1.33
N GLN A 305 -10.18 -14.31 2.37
CA GLN A 305 -9.32 -13.35 3.08
C GLN A 305 -8.11 -13.99 3.76
N ASP A 306 -8.18 -15.26 4.14
CA ASP A 306 -7.05 -16.02 4.67
C ASP A 306 -5.88 -16.11 3.66
N LYS A 307 -6.19 -16.09 2.36
CA LYS A 307 -5.19 -16.12 1.30
C LYS A 307 -4.49 -14.78 1.06
N LEU A 308 -5.04 -13.69 1.59
CA LEU A 308 -4.40 -12.37 1.56
C LEU A 308 -3.28 -12.25 2.61
N LEU A 309 -3.34 -13.08 3.66
CA LEU A 309 -2.29 -13.19 4.65
C LEU A 309 -1.21 -14.16 4.19
N LEU A 310 -0.05 -14.07 4.83
CA LEU A 310 1.00 -15.07 4.70
C LEU A 310 0.47 -16.43 5.19
N HIS A 311 0.30 -17.36 4.26
CA HIS A 311 -0.28 -18.67 4.53
C HIS A 311 0.44 -19.83 3.83
N HIS A 312 1.33 -19.55 2.87
CA HIS A 312 2.13 -20.57 2.22
C HIS A 312 3.15 -21.14 3.20
N ASP A 313 3.50 -22.41 3.02
CA ASP A 313 4.66 -22.98 3.69
C ASP A 313 5.91 -22.27 3.17
N MET A 314 6.64 -21.58 4.05
CA MET A 314 7.85 -20.82 3.73
C MET A 314 9.13 -21.60 4.06
N THR A 315 9.03 -22.90 4.32
CA THR A 315 10.15 -23.76 4.73
C THR A 315 10.73 -24.63 3.60
N GLN A 316 10.09 -24.62 2.43
CA GLN A 316 10.60 -25.34 1.25
C GLN A 316 11.84 -24.64 0.67
N PRO A 317 12.64 -25.31 -0.16
CA PRO A 317 13.75 -24.68 -0.91
C PRO A 317 13.36 -23.46 -1.76
N LEU A 318 14.26 -22.49 -1.94
CA LEU A 318 13.97 -21.22 -2.65
C LEU A 318 13.46 -21.43 -4.07
N ASN A 319 13.98 -22.45 -4.75
CA ASN A 319 13.61 -22.79 -6.13
C ASN A 319 12.21 -23.43 -6.25
N HIS A 320 11.51 -23.66 -5.14
CA HIS A 320 10.11 -24.11 -5.13
C HIS A 320 9.11 -22.93 -5.12
N TYR A 321 9.59 -21.68 -5.08
CA TYR A 321 8.76 -20.49 -5.04
C TYR A 321 8.86 -19.70 -6.33
N PHE A 322 7.74 -19.15 -6.77
CA PHE A 322 7.75 -18.01 -7.68
C PHE A 322 8.21 -16.77 -6.92
N ILE A 323 9.25 -16.11 -7.43
CA ILE A 323 9.85 -14.91 -6.81
C ILE A 323 9.51 -13.71 -7.67
N ASN A 324 8.82 -12.73 -7.08
CA ASN A 324 8.52 -11.46 -7.75
C ASN A 324 9.82 -10.74 -8.11
N SER A 325 10.07 -10.52 -9.40
CA SER A 325 11.37 -10.12 -9.94
C SER A 325 11.24 -8.95 -10.91
N SER A 326 12.16 -7.99 -10.82
CA SER A 326 12.23 -6.79 -11.66
C SER A 326 13.45 -6.88 -12.57
N HIS A 327 13.27 -6.45 -13.82
CA HIS A 327 14.31 -6.36 -14.84
C HIS A 327 14.62 -4.88 -15.11
N ASN A 328 15.90 -4.53 -15.27
CA ASN A 328 16.40 -3.17 -15.41
C ASN A 328 15.73 -2.19 -14.43
N THR A 329 15.76 -2.53 -13.14
CA THR A 329 14.97 -1.88 -12.08
C THR A 329 15.17 -0.36 -12.01
N TYR A 330 16.35 0.12 -12.41
CA TYR A 330 16.69 1.54 -12.38
C TYR A 330 15.93 2.38 -13.41
N LEU A 331 15.41 1.81 -14.50
CA LEU A 331 14.74 2.55 -15.57
C LEU A 331 13.29 2.91 -15.19
N THR A 332 12.90 4.17 -15.40
CA THR A 332 11.53 4.64 -15.17
C THR A 332 10.62 4.54 -16.41
N ALA A 333 11.22 4.40 -17.60
CA ALA A 333 10.50 4.49 -18.88
C ALA A 333 11.12 3.56 -19.95
N GLY A 334 11.62 4.13 -21.05
CA GLY A 334 12.12 3.37 -22.20
C GLY A 334 13.50 2.75 -21.98
N GLN A 335 13.78 1.67 -22.72
CA GLN A 335 15.06 0.96 -22.69
C GLN A 335 16.19 1.74 -23.40
N PHE A 336 15.86 2.54 -24.41
CA PHE A 336 16.87 3.29 -25.18
C PHE A 336 17.05 4.74 -24.69
N SER A 337 15.96 5.37 -24.26
CA SER A 337 15.94 6.71 -23.69
C SER A 337 14.96 6.75 -22.52
N GLY A 338 15.39 7.34 -21.42
CA GLY A 338 14.64 7.33 -20.17
C GLY A 338 15.48 7.77 -19.00
N LEU A 339 14.81 8.14 -17.91
CA LEU A 339 15.46 8.47 -16.66
C LEU A 339 15.81 7.17 -15.92
N SER A 340 17.02 7.09 -15.39
CA SER A 340 17.41 6.13 -14.37
C SER A 340 17.22 6.75 -12.99
N SER A 341 16.69 5.99 -12.03
CA SER A 341 16.34 6.52 -10.71
C SER A 341 16.52 5.52 -9.58
N ALA A 342 17.21 5.94 -8.52
CA ALA A 342 17.31 5.18 -7.27
C ALA A 342 15.94 5.01 -6.58
N GLU A 343 14.97 5.90 -6.85
CA GLU A 343 13.61 5.81 -6.32
C GLU A 343 12.87 4.54 -6.79
N MET A 344 13.17 4.05 -8.01
CA MET A 344 12.53 2.85 -8.54
C MET A 344 12.83 1.61 -7.68
N TYR A 345 14.06 1.47 -7.17
CA TYR A 345 14.41 0.39 -6.24
C TYR A 345 13.54 0.42 -4.99
N ARG A 346 13.27 1.61 -4.42
CA ARG A 346 12.36 1.74 -3.27
C ARG A 346 10.96 1.25 -3.65
N GLN A 347 10.41 1.74 -4.76
CA GLN A 347 9.03 1.46 -5.17
C GLN A 347 8.78 -0.02 -5.50
N VAL A 348 9.72 -0.68 -6.18
CA VAL A 348 9.58 -2.12 -6.48
C VAL A 348 9.65 -2.96 -5.20
N LEU A 349 10.59 -2.65 -4.29
CA LEU A 349 10.74 -3.38 -3.03
C LEU A 349 9.51 -3.19 -2.12
N LEU A 350 8.97 -1.96 -2.04
CA LEU A 350 7.74 -1.64 -1.31
C LEU A 350 6.49 -2.31 -1.88
N SER A 351 6.55 -2.77 -3.13
CA SER A 351 5.50 -3.54 -3.80
C SER A 351 5.72 -5.07 -3.65
N GLY A 352 6.70 -5.47 -2.86
CA GLY A 352 7.01 -6.88 -2.56
C GLY A 352 7.92 -7.57 -3.58
N CYS A 353 8.54 -6.83 -4.51
CA CYS A 353 9.57 -7.39 -5.38
C CYS A 353 10.75 -7.88 -4.53
N ARG A 354 11.29 -9.06 -4.84
CA ARG A 354 12.37 -9.76 -4.11
C ARG A 354 13.59 -10.05 -4.98
N CYS A 355 13.61 -9.64 -6.23
CA CYS A 355 14.79 -9.71 -7.09
C CYS A 355 14.88 -8.42 -7.91
N VAL A 356 15.96 -7.67 -7.77
CA VAL A 356 16.19 -6.39 -8.47
C VAL A 356 17.52 -6.43 -9.22
N GLU A 357 17.59 -5.69 -10.32
CA GLU A 357 18.72 -5.70 -11.25
C GLU A 357 19.52 -4.40 -11.20
N LEU A 358 20.85 -4.53 -11.23
CA LEU A 358 21.83 -3.44 -11.16
C LEU A 358 22.87 -3.60 -12.28
N ASP A 359 22.74 -2.80 -13.34
CA ASP A 359 23.68 -2.77 -14.45
C ASP A 359 24.84 -1.83 -14.11
N CYS A 360 25.93 -2.40 -13.62
CA CYS A 360 27.02 -1.66 -13.03
C CYS A 360 28.08 -1.30 -14.08
N TRP A 361 28.34 -0.01 -14.26
CA TRP A 361 29.31 0.51 -15.21
C TRP A 361 30.38 1.36 -14.53
N LYS A 362 31.53 1.44 -15.19
CA LYS A 362 32.66 2.25 -14.72
C LYS A 362 32.26 3.72 -14.66
N GLY A 363 32.60 4.37 -13.54
CA GLY A 363 32.46 5.81 -13.37
C GLY A 363 33.27 6.62 -14.39
N LYS A 364 32.69 7.72 -14.87
CA LYS A 364 33.36 8.66 -15.77
C LYS A 364 34.39 9.49 -14.97
N PRO A 365 35.58 9.78 -15.53
CA PRO A 365 36.49 10.76 -14.95
C PRO A 365 35.83 12.14 -14.83
N PRO A 366 36.16 12.94 -13.80
CA PRO A 366 37.23 12.74 -12.81
C PRO A 366 36.83 11.97 -11.54
N ASP A 367 35.54 11.73 -11.30
CA ASP A 367 35.04 11.29 -9.99
C ASP A 367 35.31 9.80 -9.68
N GLU A 368 35.45 8.96 -10.72
CA GLU A 368 35.73 7.52 -10.60
C GLU A 368 34.78 6.76 -9.63
N GLU A 369 33.52 7.18 -9.55
CA GLU A 369 32.46 6.53 -8.78
C GLU A 369 31.65 5.56 -9.67
N PRO A 370 31.45 4.30 -9.25
CA PRO A 370 30.67 3.33 -10.03
C PRO A 370 29.23 3.82 -10.22
N ILE A 371 28.69 3.62 -11.43
CA ILE A 371 27.36 4.09 -11.84
C ILE A 371 26.47 2.91 -12.25
N ILE A 372 25.16 3.18 -12.31
CA ILE A 372 24.16 2.28 -12.89
C ILE A 372 23.50 2.98 -14.08
N THR A 373 23.47 2.29 -15.22
CA THR A 373 22.88 2.79 -16.47
C THR A 373 22.70 1.64 -17.46
N HIS A 374 21.89 1.85 -18.51
CA HIS A 374 21.79 0.88 -19.60
C HIS A 374 22.86 1.21 -20.66
N GLY A 375 23.89 0.37 -20.75
CA GLY A 375 25.08 0.63 -21.56
C GLY A 375 24.79 0.94 -23.03
N PHE A 376 25.58 1.84 -23.61
CA PHE A 376 25.50 2.23 -25.02
C PHE A 376 24.13 2.79 -25.47
N THR A 377 23.35 3.34 -24.52
CA THR A 377 22.06 3.99 -24.78
C THR A 377 22.06 5.48 -24.42
N MET A 378 20.90 6.13 -24.54
CA MET A 378 20.66 7.53 -24.13
C MET A 378 19.94 7.63 -22.78
N THR A 379 19.97 6.57 -21.97
CA THR A 379 19.43 6.62 -20.60
C THR A 379 20.35 7.44 -19.69
N THR A 380 19.79 8.02 -18.63
CA THR A 380 20.61 8.76 -17.65
C THR A 380 21.34 7.81 -16.72
N ASP A 381 22.35 8.30 -16.02
CA ASP A 381 23.12 7.52 -15.06
C ASP A 381 22.68 7.85 -13.62
N ILE A 382 22.74 6.88 -12.71
CA ILE A 382 22.68 7.11 -11.25
C ILE A 382 23.92 6.55 -10.59
N LEU A 383 24.26 7.02 -9.39
CA LEU A 383 25.36 6.44 -8.62
C LEU A 383 24.98 5.06 -8.09
N PHE A 384 25.89 4.09 -8.17
CA PHE A 384 25.72 2.78 -7.56
C PHE A 384 25.44 2.91 -6.05
N LYS A 385 26.17 3.82 -5.39
CA LYS A 385 26.00 4.15 -3.98
C LYS A 385 24.56 4.51 -3.62
N GLU A 386 23.92 5.37 -4.42
CA GLU A 386 22.53 5.80 -4.17
C GLU A 386 21.53 4.65 -4.31
N ALA A 387 21.76 3.74 -5.26
CA ALA A 387 20.92 2.55 -5.41
C ALA A 387 21.04 1.61 -4.21
N ILE A 388 22.26 1.35 -3.72
CA ILE A 388 22.48 0.52 -2.53
C ILE A 388 21.84 1.15 -1.28
N GLU A 389 21.95 2.47 -1.09
CA GLU A 389 21.26 3.18 0.01
C GLU A 389 19.74 3.02 -0.08
N ALA A 390 19.16 3.16 -1.29
CA ALA A 390 17.74 3.00 -1.51
C ALA A 390 17.25 1.56 -1.24
N ILE A 391 18.03 0.56 -1.65
CA ILE A 391 17.74 -0.85 -1.39
C ILE A 391 17.81 -1.13 0.11
N ALA A 392 18.87 -0.69 0.80
CA ALA A 392 19.05 -0.90 2.24
C ALA A 392 17.89 -0.31 3.05
N GLU A 393 17.39 0.87 2.64
CA GLU A 393 16.24 1.52 3.27
C GLU A 393 14.94 0.72 3.11
N SER A 394 14.70 0.13 1.93
CA SER A 394 13.37 -0.34 1.54
C SER A 394 13.22 -1.86 1.50
N ALA A 395 14.32 -2.62 1.50
CA ALA A 395 14.35 -4.06 1.26
C ALA A 395 13.33 -4.81 2.12
N PHE A 396 13.22 -4.49 3.41
CA PHE A 396 12.41 -5.24 4.36
C PHE A 396 11.20 -4.50 4.93
N LYS A 397 10.85 -3.31 4.38
CA LYS A 397 9.72 -2.50 4.86
C LYS A 397 8.37 -3.21 4.77
N THR A 398 8.16 -4.00 3.72
CA THR A 398 6.85 -4.65 3.44
C THR A 398 6.91 -6.17 3.36
N SER A 399 8.11 -6.75 3.41
CA SER A 399 8.30 -8.20 3.38
C SER A 399 9.58 -8.55 4.11
N PRO A 400 9.55 -9.53 5.05
CA PRO A 400 10.75 -9.95 5.76
C PRO A 400 11.61 -10.93 4.95
N TYR A 401 11.11 -11.40 3.81
CA TYR A 401 11.76 -12.45 3.02
C TYR A 401 12.96 -11.93 2.22
N PRO A 402 13.93 -12.82 1.90
CA PRO A 402 15.18 -12.45 1.26
C PRO A 402 15.02 -11.68 -0.04
N VAL A 403 16.00 -10.82 -0.32
CA VAL A 403 16.07 -10.05 -1.57
C VAL A 403 17.32 -10.46 -2.34
N ILE A 404 17.17 -10.72 -3.63
CA ILE A 404 18.23 -11.07 -4.57
C ILE A 404 18.63 -9.81 -5.34
N LEU A 405 19.94 -9.56 -5.41
CA LEU A 405 20.50 -8.47 -6.22
C LEU A 405 21.19 -9.08 -7.43
N SER A 406 20.63 -8.90 -8.62
CA SER A 406 21.20 -9.34 -9.90
C SER A 406 22.17 -8.28 -10.40
N PHE A 407 23.47 -8.55 -10.34
CA PHE A 407 24.49 -7.64 -10.83
C PHE A 407 24.86 -7.98 -12.28
N GLU A 408 24.61 -7.07 -13.21
CA GLU A 408 25.23 -7.09 -14.53
C GLU A 408 26.49 -6.22 -14.49
N ASN A 409 27.64 -6.85 -14.22
CA ASN A 409 28.87 -6.14 -13.90
C ASN A 409 29.76 -5.88 -15.13
N HIS A 410 29.84 -4.61 -15.55
CA HIS A 410 30.74 -4.10 -16.60
C HIS A 410 31.87 -3.23 -16.04
N VAL A 411 32.04 -3.18 -14.72
CA VAL A 411 33.10 -2.39 -14.08
C VAL A 411 34.43 -3.11 -14.23
N ASP A 412 35.23 -2.74 -15.22
CA ASP A 412 36.54 -3.34 -15.52
C ASP A 412 37.69 -2.90 -14.59
N SER A 413 37.40 -2.10 -13.57
CA SER A 413 38.38 -1.57 -12.61
C SER A 413 38.27 -2.26 -11.25
N ALA A 414 39.33 -2.97 -10.84
CA ALA A 414 39.41 -3.60 -9.52
C ALA A 414 39.20 -2.59 -8.37
N ARG A 415 39.68 -1.34 -8.52
CA ARG A 415 39.48 -0.27 -7.55
C ARG A 415 38.00 0.09 -7.39
N GLN A 416 37.25 0.20 -8.49
CA GLN A 416 35.82 0.52 -8.42
C GLN A 416 34.98 -0.68 -7.98
N GLN A 417 35.34 -1.92 -8.36
CA GLN A 417 34.70 -3.12 -7.82
C GLN A 417 34.89 -3.24 -6.30
N ALA A 418 36.08 -2.91 -5.79
CA ALA A 418 36.34 -2.85 -4.35
C ALA A 418 35.43 -1.83 -3.65
N LYS A 419 35.25 -0.63 -4.25
CA LYS A 419 34.28 0.37 -3.75
C LYS A 419 32.85 -0.18 -3.72
N MET A 420 32.40 -0.88 -4.78
CA MET A 420 31.06 -1.48 -4.81
C MET A 420 30.88 -2.50 -3.68
N ALA A 421 31.85 -3.38 -3.48
CA ALA A 421 31.83 -4.37 -2.39
C ALA A 421 31.83 -3.70 -1.00
N GLU A 422 32.59 -2.62 -0.83
CA GLU A 422 32.60 -1.82 0.41
C GLU A 422 31.24 -1.16 0.66
N TYR A 423 30.64 -0.52 -0.35
CA TYR A 423 29.30 0.06 -0.23
C TYR A 423 28.27 -0.98 0.19
N CYS A 424 28.27 -2.16 -0.44
CA CYS A 424 27.37 -3.27 -0.04
C CYS A 424 27.60 -3.67 1.43
N ARG A 425 28.85 -3.88 1.85
CA ARG A 425 29.16 -4.29 3.24
C ARG A 425 28.74 -3.23 4.26
N VAL A 426 29.05 -1.97 4.01
CA VAL A 426 28.76 -0.87 4.93
C VAL A 426 27.26 -0.60 5.04
N MET A 427 26.55 -0.57 3.91
CA MET A 427 25.16 -0.12 3.87
C MET A 427 24.17 -1.22 4.20
N PHE A 428 24.43 -2.46 3.79
CA PHE A 428 23.60 -3.60 4.16
C PHE A 428 23.95 -4.15 5.54
N GLY A 429 25.21 -3.99 5.99
CA GLY A 429 25.66 -4.50 7.28
C GLY A 429 25.34 -5.98 7.45
N ASP A 430 24.74 -6.33 8.58
CA ASP A 430 24.40 -7.71 8.93
C ASP A 430 23.32 -8.34 8.03
N THR A 431 22.60 -7.55 7.24
CA THR A 431 21.60 -8.09 6.30
C THR A 431 22.23 -8.66 5.04
N LEU A 432 23.52 -8.41 4.77
CA LEU A 432 24.23 -9.00 3.64
C LEU A 432 24.72 -10.41 3.96
N LEU A 433 24.31 -11.41 3.18
CA LEU A 433 24.87 -12.76 3.30
C LEU A 433 26.26 -12.81 2.68
N THR A 434 27.30 -12.80 3.52
CA THR A 434 28.70 -12.87 3.09
C THR A 434 29.25 -14.29 3.06
N GLU A 435 28.66 -15.22 3.81
CA GLU A 435 29.11 -16.60 3.94
C GLU A 435 27.93 -17.59 3.82
N PRO A 436 28.15 -18.82 3.34
CA PRO A 436 27.13 -19.86 3.32
C PRO A 436 26.65 -20.19 4.74
N LEU A 437 25.36 -20.45 4.90
CA LEU A 437 24.83 -20.91 6.18
C LEU A 437 25.41 -22.28 6.54
N GLU A 438 25.71 -22.51 7.82
CA GLU A 438 26.29 -23.77 8.32
C GLU A 438 25.51 -25.02 7.88
N ARG A 439 24.18 -24.92 7.85
CA ARG A 439 23.28 -26.01 7.46
C ARG A 439 23.27 -26.30 5.95
N PHE A 440 23.78 -25.37 5.13
CA PHE A 440 23.74 -25.43 3.68
C PHE A 440 25.11 -25.07 3.06
N PRO A 441 26.15 -25.90 3.27
CA PRO A 441 27.49 -25.65 2.72
C PRO A 441 27.53 -25.82 1.20
N VAL A 442 28.34 -24.98 0.53
CA VAL A 442 28.48 -24.93 -0.95
C VAL A 442 28.86 -26.28 -1.56
N SER A 443 29.62 -27.11 -0.83
CA SER A 443 30.09 -28.42 -1.30
C SER A 443 28.99 -29.48 -1.51
N ARG A 444 27.74 -29.22 -1.10
CA ARG A 444 26.60 -30.14 -1.28
C ARG A 444 25.46 -29.58 -2.15
N LEU A 445 25.64 -28.40 -2.76
CA LEU A 445 24.61 -27.76 -3.58
C LEU A 445 24.57 -28.31 -5.01
N CYS A 446 23.97 -29.49 -5.17
CA CYS A 446 23.29 -29.84 -6.42
C CYS A 446 21.76 -29.73 -6.32
N CYS A 447 21.13 -29.76 -5.13
CA CYS A 447 19.65 -29.79 -5.06
C CYS A 447 18.96 -29.09 -3.87
N ALA A 448 19.66 -28.50 -2.88
CA ALA A 448 19.00 -27.86 -1.73
C ALA A 448 19.33 -26.36 -1.68
N VAL A 449 18.50 -25.55 -2.33
CA VAL A 449 18.55 -24.09 -2.23
C VAL A 449 17.80 -23.66 -0.97
N LEU A 450 18.33 -22.67 -0.25
CA LEU A 450 17.83 -22.15 1.04
C LEU A 450 16.30 -21.99 1.09
N GLY A 451 15.63 -22.38 2.16
CA GLY A 451 14.22 -22.02 2.32
C GLY A 451 14.03 -20.59 2.80
N PRO A 452 12.98 -19.85 2.36
CA PRO A 452 12.75 -18.46 2.78
C PRO A 452 12.67 -18.27 4.31
N GLY A 453 12.16 -19.27 5.04
CA GLY A 453 12.07 -19.26 6.50
C GLY A 453 13.39 -19.57 7.22
N SER A 454 14.38 -20.13 6.50
CA SER A 454 15.72 -20.42 7.05
C SER A 454 16.75 -19.32 6.80
N SER A 455 16.42 -18.34 5.94
CA SER A 455 17.31 -17.24 5.59
C SER A 455 16.93 -15.89 6.21
N GLY A 456 15.75 -15.70 6.80
CA GLY A 456 15.40 -14.43 7.48
C GLY A 456 15.66 -13.16 6.63
N HIS A 457 15.85 -12.01 7.28
CA HIS A 457 16.16 -10.72 6.64
C HIS A 457 17.54 -10.72 5.97
N THR A 458 17.65 -11.31 4.78
CA THR A 458 18.94 -11.51 4.11
C THR A 458 18.92 -11.03 2.65
N LEU A 459 19.96 -10.29 2.27
CA LEU A 459 20.26 -9.85 0.90
C LEU A 459 21.30 -10.79 0.28
N GLN A 460 21.02 -11.30 -0.92
CA GLN A 460 21.89 -12.23 -1.64
C GLN A 460 22.32 -11.63 -2.98
N PRO A 461 23.60 -11.26 -3.15
CA PRO A 461 24.09 -10.77 -4.42
C PRO A 461 24.41 -11.94 -5.37
N ARG A 462 24.08 -11.76 -6.66
CA ARG A 462 24.37 -12.70 -7.74
C ARG A 462 25.30 -12.02 -8.75
N GLY A 463 26.48 -12.60 -9.00
CA GLY A 463 27.53 -12.05 -9.87
C GLY A 463 28.50 -13.13 -10.36
N SER A 464 29.46 -12.77 -11.23
CA SER A 464 30.44 -13.72 -11.78
C SER A 464 31.64 -13.92 -10.83
N ALA A 465 31.98 -15.17 -10.53
CA ALA A 465 33.17 -15.55 -9.76
C ALA A 465 34.25 -16.15 -10.67
N ARG A 466 35.53 -15.82 -10.45
CA ARG A 466 36.67 -16.51 -11.06
C ARG A 466 37.06 -17.72 -10.21
N GLN A 467 37.21 -18.89 -10.83
CA GLN A 467 37.97 -20.01 -10.26
C GLN A 467 39.41 -19.91 -10.78
N ASP A 468 40.34 -19.50 -9.92
CA ASP A 468 41.78 -19.57 -10.22
C ASP A 468 42.46 -20.48 -9.18
N PRO A 469 43.16 -21.58 -9.55
CA PRO A 469 43.63 -22.59 -8.59
C PRO A 469 44.83 -22.16 -7.72
N HIS A 470 45.40 -20.96 -7.90
CA HIS A 470 46.71 -20.62 -7.32
C HIS A 470 46.85 -19.24 -6.67
N GLN A 471 45.77 -18.62 -6.17
CA GLN A 471 45.90 -17.45 -5.27
C GLN A 471 44.93 -17.52 -4.08
N GLU A 472 45.49 -17.68 -2.87
CA GLU A 472 44.81 -17.35 -1.62
C GLU A 472 44.67 -15.82 -1.51
N GLN A 473 43.66 -15.25 -2.17
CA GLN A 473 43.06 -13.98 -1.74
C GLN A 473 41.57 -14.19 -1.55
N LYS A 474 41.11 -13.96 -0.31
CA LYS A 474 39.71 -14.06 0.10
C LYS A 474 38.90 -12.92 -0.53
N GLU A 475 38.43 -13.13 -1.76
CA GLU A 475 37.40 -12.29 -2.40
C GLU A 475 35.99 -12.77 -2.00
N PRO A 476 34.99 -11.87 -1.86
CA PRO A 476 33.62 -12.25 -1.52
C PRO A 476 32.99 -13.04 -2.67
N ILE A 477 32.52 -14.24 -2.34
CA ILE A 477 31.90 -15.17 -3.28
C ILE A 477 30.53 -14.62 -3.69
N PHE A 478 30.46 -14.05 -4.88
CA PHE A 478 29.20 -13.76 -5.56
C PHE A 478 28.71 -15.02 -6.26
N TRP A 479 27.49 -15.46 -5.92
CA TRP A 479 26.97 -16.73 -6.42
C TRP A 479 26.70 -16.66 -7.93
N SER A 480 27.28 -17.60 -8.66
CA SER A 480 27.10 -17.79 -10.09
C SER A 480 26.04 -18.87 -10.36
N GLY A 481 25.21 -18.64 -11.38
CA GLY A 481 24.73 -19.74 -12.23
C GLY A 481 25.62 -19.73 -13.48
N SER A 482 26.00 -20.90 -13.99
CA SER A 482 26.96 -21.01 -15.10
C SER A 482 26.49 -20.29 -16.38
N PRO A 483 27.40 -19.81 -17.24
CA PRO A 483 27.04 -19.15 -18.50
C PRO A 483 26.72 -20.13 -19.64
N GLN A 484 26.01 -21.23 -19.36
CA GLN A 484 25.63 -22.21 -20.40
C GLN A 484 24.16 -22.65 -20.42
N GLN A 485 23.25 -21.93 -19.76
CA GLN A 485 21.80 -22.11 -19.99
C GLN A 485 21.13 -20.78 -20.34
N GLY A 486 21.69 -20.10 -21.34
CA GLY A 486 21.06 -18.99 -22.04
C GLY A 486 20.20 -19.52 -23.20
N ALA A 487 19.05 -20.10 -22.88
CA ALA A 487 17.91 -20.29 -23.77
C ALA A 487 16.71 -20.66 -22.91
N TRP A 488 15.50 -20.41 -23.40
CA TRP A 488 14.22 -20.52 -22.68
C TRP A 488 13.87 -19.29 -21.84
N TRP A 489 13.42 -18.23 -22.52
CA TRP A 489 12.13 -17.54 -22.31
C TRP A 489 11.98 -16.52 -23.46
N ARG A 490 11.71 -17.03 -24.66
CA ARG A 490 11.04 -16.29 -25.74
C ARG A 490 9.79 -17.08 -26.12
N SER A 491 8.64 -16.60 -25.66
CA SER A 491 7.33 -16.80 -26.30
C SER A 491 6.49 -15.61 -25.91
#